data_AF-A0A2V8V5Y3-F1
#
_entry.id   AF-A0A2V8V5Y3-F1
#
_cell.length_a   1.000
_cell.length_b   1.000
_cell.length_c   1.000
_cell.angle_alpha   90.00
_cell.angle_beta   90.00
_cell.angle_gamma   90.00
#
_symmetry.space_group_name_H-M   'P 1'
#
loop_
_entity.id
_entity.type
_entity.pdbx_description
1 polymer ?
#
loop_
_entity_poly.entity_id
_entity_poly.type
_entity_poly.pdbx_seq_one_letter_code
_entity_poly.pdbx_strand_id
1 'polypeptide(L)'
;MRAATTKQKELLANVKLRPADETFDKERTLDLGGGVKARLLWFGGAHTKGDELTFVEPDKTLISGDVVQNKVVPNIFRDGGTPSSWIAVLGQVEKLGALHVLPDHSAIGDGSLIRQEKAFITYLRLQREELCIDVTGQFHPMLVAFAFWKSQAFPFCAPSAFHEAYNSITGAPFVKA
;
A
#
# COMPACT_ATOMS: atom_id res chain seq x y z
N MET A 1 6.69 12.94 4.35
CA MET A 1 5.87 13.74 3.43
C MET A 1 6.24 15.22 3.47
N ARG A 2 6.55 15.80 2.31
CA ARG A 2 6.82 17.24 2.20
C ARG A 2 5.53 18.04 2.43
N ALA A 3 5.65 19.15 3.16
CA ALA A 3 4.56 20.12 3.26
C ALA A 3 4.19 20.63 1.86
N ALA A 4 2.90 20.92 1.67
CA ALA A 4 2.43 21.54 0.43
C ALA A 4 3.23 22.82 0.13
N THR A 5 3.71 22.94 -1.10
CA THR A 5 4.42 24.13 -1.58
C THR A 5 3.50 25.36 -1.56
N THR A 6 4.08 26.56 -1.57
CA THR A 6 3.32 27.82 -1.65
C THR A 6 2.34 27.81 -2.82
N LYS A 7 2.80 27.35 -3.99
CA LYS A 7 1.98 27.22 -5.19
C LYS A 7 0.82 26.22 -5.00
N GLN A 8 1.03 25.09 -4.33
CA GLN A 8 -0.05 24.14 -4.04
C GLN A 8 -1.09 24.74 -3.08
N LYS A 9 -0.65 25.49 -2.06
CA LYS A 9 -1.56 26.18 -1.14
C LYS A 9 -2.39 27.23 -1.85
N GLU A 10 -1.79 28.01 -2.75
CA GLU A 10 -2.49 28.99 -3.58
C GLU A 10 -3.54 28.34 -4.48
N LEU A 11 -3.17 27.26 -5.18
CA LEU A 11 -4.09 26.53 -6.06
C LEU A 11 -5.25 25.88 -5.30
N LEU A 12 -5.04 25.50 -4.04
CA LEU A 12 -6.05 24.85 -3.21
C LEU A 12 -6.81 25.82 -2.29
N ALA A 13 -6.46 27.11 -2.27
CA ALA A 13 -6.95 28.08 -1.27
C ALA A 13 -8.48 28.20 -1.21
N ASN A 14 -9.15 28.00 -2.35
CA ASN A 14 -10.61 28.13 -2.47
C ASN A 14 -11.32 26.79 -2.72
N VAL A 15 -10.60 25.67 -2.61
CA VAL A 15 -11.19 24.34 -2.79
C VAL A 15 -12.02 24.00 -1.55
N LYS A 16 -13.33 23.87 -1.74
CA LYS A 16 -14.22 23.27 -0.75
C LYS A 16 -14.29 21.78 -1.00
N LEU A 17 -13.68 20.98 -0.13
CA LEU A 17 -13.85 19.54 -0.16
C LEU A 17 -15.29 19.21 0.24
N ARG A 18 -15.96 18.40 -0.59
CA ARG A 18 -17.28 17.87 -0.27
C ARG A 18 -17.11 16.55 0.50
N PRO A 19 -17.93 16.29 1.54
CA PRO A 19 -18.00 14.96 2.11
C PRO A 19 -18.57 13.97 1.10
N ALA A 20 -18.39 12.68 1.37
CA ALA A 20 -19.11 11.65 0.64
C ALA A 20 -20.63 11.81 0.86
N ASP A 21 -21.42 11.61 -0.18
CA ASP A 21 -22.88 11.68 -0.09
C ASP A 21 -23.44 10.50 0.73
N GLU A 22 -22.73 9.37 0.69
CA GLU A 22 -23.05 8.16 1.41
C GLU A 22 -21.79 7.56 2.02
N THR A 23 -21.92 6.98 3.21
CA THR A 23 -20.83 6.31 3.92
C THR A 23 -21.25 4.89 4.29
N PHE A 24 -20.28 4.01 4.53
CA PHE A 24 -20.52 2.65 4.99
C PHE A 24 -19.41 2.23 5.97
N ASP A 25 -19.74 1.33 6.90
CA ASP A 25 -18.81 0.96 7.97
C ASP A 25 -17.92 -0.25 7.63
N LYS A 26 -18.34 -1.10 6.70
CA LYS A 26 -17.61 -2.34 6.33
C LYS A 26 -17.74 -2.69 4.87
N GLU A 27 -18.98 -2.75 4.39
CA GLU A 27 -19.27 -3.14 3.02
C GLU A 27 -20.55 -2.46 2.54
N ARG A 28 -20.60 -2.16 1.24
CA ARG A 28 -21.83 -1.85 0.53
C ARG A 28 -21.81 -2.46 -0.86
N THR A 29 -22.91 -3.10 -1.24
CA THR A 29 -23.08 -3.61 -2.60
C THR A 29 -23.87 -2.63 -3.46
N LEU A 30 -23.35 -2.34 -4.64
CA LEU A 30 -24.00 -1.58 -5.70
C LEU A 30 -24.42 -2.56 -6.81
N ASP A 31 -25.71 -2.55 -7.15
CA ASP A 31 -26.21 -3.20 -8.35
C ASP A 31 -26.13 -2.20 -9.50
N LEU A 32 -25.28 -2.49 -10.49
CA LEU A 32 -25.04 -1.62 -11.64
C LEU A 32 -25.92 -2.01 -12.85
N GLY A 33 -26.82 -2.98 -12.68
CA GLY A 33 -27.62 -3.56 -13.75
C GLY A 33 -26.84 -4.56 -14.60
N GLY A 34 -27.56 -5.30 -15.45
CA GLY A 34 -26.94 -6.28 -16.36
C GLY A 34 -26.25 -7.46 -15.67
N GLY A 35 -26.56 -7.71 -14.39
CA GLY A 35 -25.89 -8.75 -13.58
C GLY A 35 -24.57 -8.32 -12.95
N VAL A 36 -24.18 -7.04 -13.10
CA VAL A 36 -22.95 -6.50 -12.53
C VAL A 36 -23.19 -6.01 -11.10
N LYS A 37 -22.46 -6.59 -10.15
CA LYS A 37 -22.44 -6.16 -8.75
C LYS A 37 -21.04 -5.71 -8.36
N ALA A 38 -20.95 -4.50 -7.82
CA ALA A 38 -19.73 -3.94 -7.25
C ALA A 38 -19.86 -3.88 -5.73
N ARG A 39 -18.93 -4.48 -5.02
CA ARG A 39 -18.84 -4.42 -3.56
C ARG A 39 -17.79 -3.39 -3.16
N LEU A 40 -18.24 -2.31 -2.54
CA LEU A 40 -17.38 -1.36 -1.85
C LEU A 40 -17.01 -1.97 -0.49
N LEU A 41 -15.73 -2.03 -0.16
CA LEU A 41 -15.21 -2.78 0.97
C LEU A 41 -14.22 -1.90 1.74
N TRP A 42 -14.34 -1.93 3.07
CA TRP A 42 -13.37 -1.33 3.99
C TRP A 42 -12.94 -2.39 5.00
N PHE A 43 -11.67 -2.79 4.93
CA PHE A 43 -11.09 -3.82 5.80
C PHE A 43 -10.22 -3.24 6.92
N GLY A 44 -10.22 -1.92 7.08
CA GLY A 44 -9.38 -1.18 8.02
C GLY A 44 -8.32 -0.33 7.34
N GLY A 45 -7.54 0.41 8.13
CA GLY A 45 -6.53 1.34 7.61
C GLY A 45 -5.25 0.65 7.14
N ALA A 46 -4.83 0.98 5.92
CA ALA A 46 -3.60 0.54 5.27
C ALA A 46 -2.80 1.75 4.76
N HIS A 47 -3.01 2.19 3.52
CA HIS A 47 -2.43 3.40 2.95
C HIS A 47 -2.96 4.64 3.67
N THR A 48 -4.29 4.73 3.84
CA THR A 48 -5.01 5.80 4.54
C THR A 48 -5.98 5.23 5.58
N LYS A 49 -6.67 6.09 6.33
CA LYS A 49 -7.73 5.65 7.26
C LYS A 49 -9.00 5.21 6.54
N GLY A 50 -9.21 5.70 5.32
CA GLY A 50 -10.42 5.53 4.53
C GLY A 50 -10.19 4.73 3.26
N ASP A 51 -9.30 3.72 3.30
CA ASP A 51 -9.00 2.90 2.14
C ASP A 51 -10.22 2.08 1.69
N GLU A 52 -10.88 2.57 0.64
CA GLU A 52 -11.97 1.88 -0.01
C GLU A 52 -11.42 0.97 -1.11
N LEU A 53 -11.88 -0.27 -1.12
CA LEU A 53 -11.65 -1.24 -2.18
C LEU A 53 -12.96 -1.47 -2.93
N THR A 54 -12.89 -1.60 -4.25
CA THR A 54 -14.07 -2.00 -5.03
C THR A 54 -13.84 -3.36 -5.67
N PHE A 55 -14.71 -4.32 -5.38
CA PHE A 55 -14.66 -5.66 -5.95
C PHE A 55 -15.85 -5.90 -6.88
N VAL A 56 -15.57 -6.07 -8.18
CA VAL A 56 -16.57 -6.38 -9.20
C VAL A 56 -16.73 -7.90 -9.26
N GLU A 57 -17.86 -8.41 -8.76
CA GLU A 57 -18.03 -9.84 -8.49
C GLU A 57 -18.01 -10.73 -9.75
N PRO A 58 -18.72 -10.40 -10.85
CA PRO A 58 -18.76 -11.29 -12.02
C PRO A 58 -17.38 -11.51 -12.64
N ASP A 59 -16.57 -10.45 -12.68
CA ASP A 59 -15.23 -10.47 -13.29
C ASP A 59 -14.13 -10.83 -12.29
N LYS A 60 -14.47 -10.93 -11.00
CA LYS A 60 -13.52 -11.06 -9.89
C LYS A 60 -12.39 -10.03 -9.96
N THR A 61 -12.76 -8.79 -10.28
CA THR A 61 -11.81 -7.69 -10.47
C THR A 61 -11.77 -6.81 -9.22
N LEU A 62 -10.58 -6.61 -8.67
CA LEU A 62 -10.33 -5.72 -7.55
C LEU A 62 -9.76 -4.39 -8.05
N ILE A 63 -10.47 -3.30 -7.81
CA ILE A 63 -9.92 -1.95 -7.87
C ILE A 63 -9.37 -1.66 -6.47
N SER A 64 -8.03 -1.63 -6.36
CA SER A 64 -7.34 -1.72 -5.07
C SER A 64 -6.95 -0.36 -4.47
N GLY A 65 -7.12 0.72 -5.22
CA GLY A 65 -6.54 2.00 -4.86
C GLY A 65 -5.04 1.87 -4.61
N ASP A 66 -4.57 2.46 -3.52
CA ASP A 66 -3.18 2.38 -3.04
C ASP A 66 -2.90 1.23 -2.05
N VAL A 67 -3.87 0.34 -1.79
CA VAL A 67 -3.68 -0.79 -0.85
C VAL A 67 -2.87 -1.93 -1.45
N VAL A 68 -2.99 -2.13 -2.77
CA VAL A 68 -2.18 -3.08 -3.55
C VAL A 68 -1.64 -2.35 -4.76
N GLN A 69 -0.32 -2.26 -4.87
CA GLN A 69 0.35 -1.69 -6.04
C GLN A 69 1.31 -2.71 -6.67
N ASN A 70 1.59 -2.56 -7.96
CA ASN A 70 2.52 -3.39 -8.70
C ASN A 70 3.92 -2.73 -8.68
N LYS A 71 4.81 -3.25 -7.84
CA LYS A 71 6.23 -2.83 -7.74
C LYS A 71 6.42 -1.36 -7.36
N VAL A 72 5.44 -0.80 -6.66
CA VAL A 72 5.58 0.49 -5.98
C VAL A 72 5.86 0.20 -4.52
N VAL A 73 6.74 0.97 -3.90
CA VAL A 73 7.03 0.79 -2.49
C VAL A 73 5.82 1.27 -1.68
N PRO A 74 5.23 0.45 -0.81
CA PRO A 74 4.09 0.85 0.01
C PRO A 74 4.46 2.03 0.90
N ASN A 75 3.53 2.94 1.10
CA ASN A 75 3.74 4.11 1.93
C ASN A 75 2.51 4.36 2.78
N ILE A 76 2.67 4.55 4.10
CA ILE A 76 1.55 4.88 4.97
C ILE A 76 1.36 6.40 4.96
N PHE A 77 0.19 6.86 4.52
CA PHE A 77 -0.15 8.27 4.48
C PHE A 77 -0.64 8.75 5.85
N ARG A 78 0.12 9.65 6.48
CA ARG A 78 -0.18 10.24 7.80
C ARG A 78 -0.44 9.16 8.86
N ASP A 79 -1.65 9.16 9.42
CA ASP A 79 -2.15 8.25 10.45
C ASP A 79 -3.01 7.13 9.86
N GLY A 80 -2.82 6.82 8.56
CA GLY A 80 -3.60 5.84 7.82
C GLY A 80 -3.70 4.48 8.50
N GLY A 81 -2.56 3.81 8.62
CA GLY A 81 -2.45 2.48 9.21
C GLY A 81 -1.08 2.22 9.82
N THR A 82 -0.76 0.93 9.94
CA THR A 82 0.53 0.40 10.36
C THR A 82 0.89 -0.76 9.43
N PRO A 83 2.16 -1.21 9.37
CA PRO A 83 2.49 -2.42 8.59
C PRO A 83 1.65 -3.63 9.03
N SER A 84 1.38 -3.75 10.34
CA SER A 84 0.55 -4.83 10.89
C SER A 84 -0.92 -4.75 10.45
N SER A 85 -1.52 -3.56 10.47
CA SER A 85 -2.90 -3.39 10.00
C SER A 85 -3.01 -3.58 8.50
N TRP A 86 -2.02 -3.13 7.72
CA TRP A 86 -1.97 -3.33 6.28
C TRP A 86 -1.86 -4.83 5.92
N ILE A 87 -1.00 -5.58 6.61
CA ILE A 87 -0.92 -7.05 6.43
C ILE A 87 -2.26 -7.72 6.77
N ALA A 88 -2.97 -7.24 7.80
CA ALA A 88 -4.28 -7.77 8.16
C ALA A 88 -5.34 -7.45 7.08
N VAL A 89 -5.34 -6.24 6.53
CA VAL A 89 -6.17 -5.82 5.38
C VAL A 89 -5.90 -6.75 4.20
N LEU A 90 -4.63 -6.93 3.80
CA LEU A 90 -4.25 -7.80 2.68
C LEU A 90 -4.68 -9.25 2.90
N GLY A 91 -4.69 -9.72 4.15
CA GLY A 91 -5.23 -11.03 4.51
C GLY A 91 -6.75 -11.16 4.29
N GLN A 92 -7.52 -10.07 4.37
CA GLN A 92 -8.94 -10.07 4.00
C GLN A 92 -9.11 -9.95 2.47
N VAL A 93 -8.32 -9.09 1.82
CA VAL A 93 -8.33 -8.92 0.35
C VAL A 93 -8.04 -10.23 -0.36
N GLU A 94 -7.07 -11.00 0.13
CA GLU A 94 -6.69 -12.31 -0.44
C GLU A 94 -7.87 -13.30 -0.49
N LYS A 95 -8.82 -13.21 0.47
CA LYS A 95 -10.01 -14.08 0.52
C LYS A 95 -11.03 -13.78 -0.56
N LEU A 96 -10.97 -12.60 -1.20
CA LEU A 96 -11.85 -12.25 -2.32
C LEU A 96 -11.57 -13.12 -3.55
N GLY A 97 -10.37 -13.70 -3.65
CA GLY A 97 -9.99 -14.53 -4.79
C GLY A 97 -10.01 -13.76 -6.12
N ALA A 98 -9.55 -12.50 -6.09
CA ALA A 98 -9.50 -11.64 -7.26
C ALA A 98 -8.63 -12.26 -8.37
N LEU A 99 -9.14 -12.24 -9.60
CA LEU A 99 -8.40 -12.64 -10.79
C LEU A 99 -7.60 -11.49 -11.37
N HIS A 100 -8.15 -10.28 -11.29
CA HIS A 100 -7.55 -9.05 -11.78
C HIS A 100 -7.43 -8.03 -10.66
N VAL A 101 -6.33 -7.28 -10.66
CA VAL A 101 -6.08 -6.19 -9.71
C VAL A 101 -5.75 -4.93 -10.51
N LEU A 102 -6.51 -3.86 -10.27
CA LEU A 102 -6.39 -2.53 -10.86
C LEU A 102 -5.92 -1.54 -9.78
N PRO A 103 -4.62 -1.25 -9.70
CA PRO A 103 -4.08 -0.22 -8.83
C PRO A 103 -4.24 1.19 -9.42
N ASP A 104 -4.16 2.22 -8.57
CA ASP A 104 -4.30 3.62 -9.00
C ASP A 104 -3.03 4.20 -9.67
N HIS A 105 -1.85 3.65 -9.36
CA HIS A 105 -0.55 4.28 -9.64
C HIS A 105 0.47 3.32 -10.24
N SER A 106 0.04 2.14 -10.66
CA SER A 106 0.91 1.14 -11.26
C SER A 106 0.16 0.29 -12.28
N ALA A 107 0.90 -0.56 -12.99
CA ALA A 107 0.34 -1.41 -14.03
C ALA A 107 -0.62 -2.45 -13.44
N ILE A 108 -1.74 -2.67 -14.12
CA ILE A 108 -2.70 -3.75 -13.87
C ILE A 108 -1.97 -5.09 -13.79
N GLY A 109 -2.42 -5.96 -12.89
CA GLY A 109 -1.91 -7.31 -12.77
C GLY A 109 -2.99 -8.31 -12.38
N ASP A 110 -2.54 -9.50 -11.99
CA ASP A 110 -3.40 -10.57 -11.52
C ASP A 110 -3.47 -10.62 -9.98
N GLY A 111 -4.28 -11.52 -9.44
CA GLY A 111 -4.44 -11.73 -8.00
C GLY A 111 -3.15 -12.07 -7.25
N SER A 112 -2.05 -12.43 -7.92
CA SER A 112 -0.77 -12.65 -7.25
C SER A 112 -0.17 -11.36 -6.66
N LEU A 113 -0.55 -10.19 -7.18
CA LEU A 113 -0.10 -8.89 -6.65
C LEU A 113 -0.44 -8.73 -5.16
N ILE A 114 -1.60 -9.22 -4.72
CA ILE A 114 -2.02 -9.15 -3.31
C ILE A 114 -1.03 -9.89 -2.41
N ARG A 115 -0.58 -11.09 -2.83
CA ARG A 115 0.39 -11.89 -2.08
C ARG A 115 1.78 -11.26 -2.13
N GLN A 116 2.18 -10.72 -3.27
CA GLN A 116 3.47 -10.04 -3.43
C GLN A 116 3.56 -8.81 -2.51
N GLU A 117 2.52 -7.98 -2.49
CA GLU A 117 2.45 -6.80 -1.62
C GLU A 117 2.53 -7.19 -0.14
N LYS A 118 1.75 -8.20 0.27
CA LYS A 118 1.74 -8.72 1.64
C LYS A 118 3.10 -9.28 2.06
N ALA A 119 3.73 -10.04 1.17
CA ALA A 119 5.06 -10.59 1.40
C ALA A 119 6.10 -9.47 1.53
N PHE A 120 6.00 -8.42 0.71
CA PHE A 120 6.93 -7.31 0.73
C PHE A 120 6.82 -6.48 2.02
N ILE A 121 5.60 -6.13 2.47
CA ILE A 121 5.40 -5.41 3.73
C ILE A 121 5.83 -6.28 4.92
N THR A 122 5.55 -7.58 4.88
CA THR A 122 5.99 -8.53 5.92
C THR A 122 7.51 -8.58 5.98
N TYR A 123 8.18 -8.65 4.83
CA TYR A 123 9.62 -8.63 4.73
C TYR A 123 10.22 -7.36 5.35
N LEU A 124 9.72 -6.18 4.98
CA LEU A 124 10.19 -4.90 5.54
C LEU A 124 9.99 -4.84 7.06
N ARG A 125 8.88 -5.39 7.58
CA ARG A 125 8.62 -5.48 9.01
C ARG A 125 9.61 -6.42 9.73
N LEU A 126 9.93 -7.58 9.16
CA LEU A 126 10.83 -8.56 9.77
C LEU A 126 12.29 -8.09 9.76
N GLN A 127 12.73 -7.40 8.70
CA GLN A 127 14.08 -6.83 8.64
C GLN A 127 14.33 -5.81 9.77
N ARG A 128 13.28 -5.10 10.23
CA ARG A 128 13.38 -4.28 11.43
C ARG A 128 13.69 -5.13 12.66
N GLU A 129 13.00 -6.26 12.87
CA GLU A 129 13.20 -7.12 14.04
C GLU A 129 14.57 -7.79 14.05
N GLU A 130 15.09 -8.17 12.88
CA GLU A 130 16.48 -8.66 12.73
C GLU A 130 17.51 -7.57 13.06
N LEU A 131 17.26 -6.31 12.65
CA LEU A 131 18.09 -5.17 13.06
C LEU A 131 17.92 -4.79 14.55
N CYS A 132 16.83 -5.19 15.21
CA CYS A 132 16.61 -5.00 16.65
C CYS A 132 17.32 -6.05 17.51
N ILE A 133 17.79 -7.15 16.92
CA ILE A 133 18.59 -8.18 17.59
C ILE A 133 20.02 -8.07 17.08
N ASP A 134 20.74 -7.07 17.57
CA ASP A 134 22.15 -7.25 17.96
C ASP A 134 22.52 -6.27 19.09
N VAL A 135 22.68 -6.80 20.31
CA VAL A 135 23.18 -6.09 21.50
C VAL A 135 24.73 -6.02 21.47
N THR A 136 25.37 -6.63 20.47
CA THR A 136 26.84 -6.75 20.35
C THR A 136 27.47 -5.76 19.36
N GLY A 137 26.66 -4.99 18.62
CA GLY A 137 27.15 -3.87 17.79
C GLY A 137 27.96 -4.29 16.56
N GLN A 138 27.74 -5.49 16.02
CA GLN A 138 28.40 -5.96 14.80
C GLN A 138 27.47 -5.94 13.58
N PHE A 139 27.77 -5.00 12.69
CA PHE A 139 27.10 -4.80 11.40
C PHE A 139 27.39 -5.98 10.45
N HIS A 140 26.35 -6.66 9.95
CA HIS A 140 26.44 -7.53 8.77
C HIS A 140 25.70 -6.87 7.59
N PRO A 141 26.35 -6.61 6.43
CA PRO A 141 25.83 -5.66 5.47
C PRO A 141 24.72 -6.24 4.56
N MET A 142 23.59 -5.52 4.50
CA MET A 142 22.87 -4.93 3.33
C MET A 142 22.78 -5.64 1.95
N LEU A 143 23.49 -6.72 1.65
CA LEU A 143 23.61 -7.23 0.27
C LEU A 143 22.44 -8.14 -0.15
N VAL A 144 21.82 -8.88 0.77
CA VAL A 144 20.80 -9.89 0.38
C VAL A 144 19.46 -9.23 0.04
N ALA A 145 19.04 -8.22 0.81
CA ALA A 145 17.80 -7.48 0.60
C ALA A 145 17.76 -6.76 -0.75
N PHE A 146 18.84 -6.04 -1.06
CA PHE A 146 18.96 -5.24 -2.27
C PHE A 146 19.25 -6.12 -3.50
N ALA A 147 19.98 -7.23 -3.34
CA ALA A 147 20.23 -8.18 -4.43
C ALA A 147 18.98 -9.01 -4.77
N PHE A 148 18.14 -9.38 -3.80
CA PHE A 148 16.86 -10.05 -4.07
C PHE A 148 15.87 -9.12 -4.79
N TRP A 149 15.87 -7.84 -4.44
CA TRP A 149 15.08 -6.81 -5.13
C TRP A 149 15.62 -6.49 -6.54
N LYS A 150 16.95 -6.42 -6.72
CA LYS A 150 17.57 -6.20 -8.03
C LYS A 150 17.55 -7.42 -8.97
N SER A 151 17.54 -8.64 -8.44
CA SER A 151 17.58 -9.85 -9.26
C SER A 151 16.25 -10.14 -9.97
N GLN A 152 15.16 -9.54 -9.51
CA GLN A 152 13.94 -9.39 -10.31
C GLN A 152 14.12 -8.11 -11.16
N ALA A 153 14.41 -8.27 -12.45
CA ALA A 153 14.83 -7.19 -13.34
C ALA A 153 13.86 -5.98 -13.34
N PHE A 154 14.20 -4.88 -12.66
CA PHE A 154 13.44 -3.61 -12.69
C PHE A 154 14.33 -2.37 -12.78
N PRO A 155 14.35 -1.66 -13.92
CA PRO A 155 15.07 -0.41 -14.07
C PRO A 155 14.09 0.77 -14.02
N PHE A 156 13.63 1.20 -12.83
CA PHE A 156 13.16 2.59 -12.56
C PHE A 156 12.54 2.69 -11.16
N CYS A 157 13.35 2.99 -10.13
CA CYS A 157 12.83 3.65 -8.93
C CYS A 157 13.97 4.38 -8.21
N ALA A 158 13.76 5.65 -7.87
CA ALA A 158 14.80 6.49 -7.29
C ALA A 158 15.08 6.11 -5.81
N PRO A 159 16.34 6.08 -5.35
CA PRO A 159 16.72 5.68 -3.98
C PRO A 159 15.99 6.44 -2.85
N SER A 160 15.50 7.65 -3.10
CA SER A 160 14.78 8.45 -2.10
C SER A 160 13.40 7.90 -1.74
N ALA A 161 12.69 7.28 -2.69
CA ALA A 161 11.37 6.70 -2.45
C ALA A 161 11.46 5.48 -1.53
N PHE A 162 12.55 4.71 -1.66
CA PHE A 162 12.83 3.56 -0.80
C PHE A 162 13.09 3.97 0.66
N HIS A 163 13.89 5.02 0.90
CA HIS A 163 14.18 5.47 2.27
C HIS A 163 12.95 6.05 2.97
N GLU A 164 12.10 6.82 2.28
CA GLU A 164 10.90 7.42 2.91
C GLU A 164 9.87 6.35 3.26
N ALA A 165 9.70 5.35 2.40
CA ALA A 165 8.85 4.19 2.67
C ALA A 165 9.43 3.30 3.78
N TYR A 166 10.75 3.05 3.78
CA TYR A 166 11.40 2.36 4.88
C TYR A 166 11.13 3.08 6.21
N ASN A 167 11.28 4.41 6.26
CA ASN A 167 11.05 5.19 7.48
C ASN A 167 9.57 5.20 7.90
N SER A 168 8.62 5.29 6.95
CA SER A 168 7.19 5.27 7.27
C SER A 168 6.70 3.89 7.71
N ILE A 169 7.33 2.82 7.21
CA ILE A 169 7.01 1.43 7.57
C ILE A 169 7.71 1.02 8.87
N THR A 170 8.96 1.42 9.07
CA THR A 170 9.75 0.97 10.24
C THR A 170 9.69 1.93 11.43
N GLY A 171 9.35 3.20 11.21
CA GLY A 171 9.40 4.25 12.23
C GLY A 171 10.80 4.72 12.60
N ALA A 172 11.85 4.26 11.89
CA ALA A 172 13.25 4.60 12.15
C ALA A 172 13.89 5.32 10.95
N PRO A 173 14.77 6.30 11.15
CA PRO A 173 15.46 6.96 10.05
C PRO A 173 16.48 6.01 9.39
N PHE A 174 16.41 5.89 8.06
CA PHE A 174 17.44 5.26 7.25
C PHE A 174 18.76 6.03 7.41
N VAL A 175 19.78 5.38 7.98
CA VAL A 175 21.13 5.94 8.10
C VAL A 175 21.96 5.43 6.93
N LYS A 176 22.42 6.35 6.06
CA LYS A 176 23.45 6.02 5.07
C LYS A 176 24.75 5.74 5.81
N ALA A 177 25.36 4.58 5.56
CA ALA A 177 26.77 4.35 5.85
C ALA A 177 27.66 5.16 4.89
#